data_AF-A0A9D6WAJ1-F1
#
_entry.id   AF-A0A9D6WAJ1-F1
#
_cell.length_a   1.000
_cell.length_b   1.000
_cell.length_c   1.000
_cell.angle_alpha   90.00
_cell.angle_beta   90.00
_cell.angle_gamma   90.00
#
_symmetry.space_group_name_H-M   'P 1'
#
loop_
_entity.id
_entity.type
_entity.pdbx_description
1 polymer ?
#
loop_
_entity_poly.entity_id
_entity_poly.type
_entity_poly.pdbx_seq_one_letter_code
_entity_poly.pdbx_strand_id
1 'polypeptide(L)'
;MKRLVVWCSIALLVAGSGCKKKEGGTEAPPATAAPAAPAQAAKTPAATPAPAADAGAVAAAPDGAAPAPPSTGREMPSAEPVAPALTPEQAKQMIGAAVEEYAKPAGARDCGGIIQVLIPALQLVAPNPTAEVWPAYEALQSCLHTVGAWATLLQVSYAMLDAVPDKARPYFLARALIGLGRLEQAGQAIQELAGKFPDDVELATAAGFLTCAAKQWEACLQVAGATLEHADEVQDEDVKRDVLVRTHYFRLQALYHLHRLDEADGAVTEMDKIFPGDPLVTYLKQQLALARATGMAVDWVCQAPIPLGAYHLFSATPGAVAGPLCKFSLTSFAETDRQLHLEVEIQGLSDRTSQTVMLLRAGAQDVLLVPPLKFDFDVAGLRAEREAQLAWKITAIEETGERVLYDETVAVKVLPRDSLVLERKISTDVVVPAYENIGAWITPNARAVEQFLTAAKTRAPGATFAGEQTETGPQVEAIWNELQSRGVSYVMDPSLFAGAATIQRTRLPSEVLASTNAQCLEGTILFASLMEAIGLRPIIVLVPGHAFVGWHGTAADGVEAGTPIFVETTMVHDAKFLDAVKVAMARVVEEQGKGNFERGVSTMLELTDLRARGITPQPVD
;
A
#
# COMPACT_ATOMS: atom_id res chain seq x y z
N MET A 1 -10.28 18.18 8.83
CA MET A 1 -10.29 16.70 8.79
C MET A 1 -9.14 16.09 7.99
N LYS A 2 -8.86 16.48 6.73
CA LYS A 2 -7.73 15.90 5.94
C LYS A 2 -6.32 16.07 6.56
N ARG A 3 -6.05 17.16 7.30
CA ARG A 3 -4.76 17.38 8.00
C ARG A 3 -4.56 16.54 9.27
N LEU A 4 -5.64 16.06 9.92
CA LEU A 4 -5.55 15.28 11.16
C LEU A 4 -5.14 13.82 10.91
N VAL A 5 -5.56 13.26 9.77
CA VAL A 5 -5.23 11.88 9.37
C VAL A 5 -3.71 11.69 9.27
N VAL A 6 -2.98 12.70 8.78
CA VAL A 6 -1.51 12.64 8.62
C VAL A 6 -0.76 12.51 9.96
N TRP A 7 -1.33 13.00 11.06
CA TRP A 7 -0.69 12.96 12.38
C TRP A 7 -0.93 11.64 13.13
N CYS A 8 -2.13 11.06 13.02
CA CYS A 8 -2.43 9.73 13.59
C CYS A 8 -1.85 8.58 12.74
N SER A 9 -1.77 8.71 11.42
CA SER A 9 -1.33 7.60 10.54
C SER A 9 0.14 7.20 10.69
N ILE A 10 1.02 8.07 11.20
CA ILE A 10 2.46 7.76 11.36
C ILE A 10 2.72 6.84 12.57
N ALA A 11 1.95 6.96 13.66
CA ALA A 11 2.12 6.13 14.85
C ALA A 11 1.78 4.63 14.61
N LEU A 12 1.04 4.32 13.54
CA LEU A 12 0.58 2.97 13.22
C LEU A 12 1.48 2.17 12.27
N LEU A 13 2.42 2.83 11.57
CA LEU A 13 3.37 2.16 10.66
C LEU A 13 4.57 1.52 11.40
N VAL A 14 4.76 1.78 12.69
CA VAL A 14 6.02 1.49 13.42
C VAL A 14 6.02 0.12 14.12
N ALA A 15 4.89 -0.58 14.23
CA ALA A 15 4.83 -1.88 14.92
C ALA A 15 5.10 -3.06 13.96
N GLY A 16 6.34 -3.15 13.46
CA GLY A 16 6.75 -4.19 12.49
C GLY A 16 8.15 -4.77 12.68
N SER A 17 8.78 -4.61 13.85
CA SER A 17 10.15 -5.10 14.10
C SER A 17 10.14 -6.18 15.20
N GLY A 18 10.49 -7.41 14.81
CA GLY A 18 10.29 -8.62 15.57
C GLY A 18 11.17 -8.79 16.83
N CYS A 19 10.58 -9.43 17.84
CA CYS A 19 11.30 -10.03 18.96
C CYS A 19 11.65 -11.49 18.61
N LYS A 20 12.96 -11.80 18.53
CA LYS A 20 13.50 -13.16 18.45
C LYS A 20 13.01 -14.02 19.64
N LYS A 21 12.39 -15.17 19.36
CA LYS A 21 12.14 -16.22 20.36
C LYS A 21 13.17 -17.34 20.22
N LYS A 22 13.74 -17.72 21.37
CA LYS A 22 14.61 -18.89 21.56
C LYS A 22 13.82 -20.18 21.38
N GLU A 23 14.49 -21.16 20.79
CA GLU A 23 14.02 -22.53 20.57
C GLU A 23 13.85 -23.30 21.88
N GLY A 24 12.80 -24.12 21.93
CA GLY A 24 12.52 -25.09 22.99
C GLY A 24 11.37 -25.96 22.54
N GLY A 25 11.69 -27.16 22.03
CA GLY A 25 10.72 -28.09 21.45
C GLY A 25 9.85 -28.81 22.47
N THR A 26 8.74 -29.36 21.99
CA THR A 26 8.16 -30.64 22.44
C THR A 26 7.02 -31.04 21.50
N GLU A 27 6.87 -32.36 21.37
CA GLU A 27 6.14 -33.13 20.35
C GLU A 27 4.62 -32.95 20.36
N ALA A 28 4.01 -33.09 19.17
CA ALA A 28 2.57 -33.28 18.98
C ALA A 28 2.27 -34.73 18.56
N PRO A 29 1.23 -35.39 19.12
CA PRO A 29 0.76 -36.70 18.68
C PRO A 29 -0.33 -36.60 17.57
N PRO A 30 -0.63 -37.70 16.85
CA PRO A 30 -1.25 -37.64 15.52
C PRO A 30 -2.78 -37.60 15.54
N ALA A 31 -3.36 -36.89 14.58
CA ALA A 31 -4.79 -36.88 14.28
C ALA A 31 -5.17 -38.05 13.34
N THR A 32 -6.27 -38.73 13.66
CA THR A 32 -6.83 -39.87 12.94
C THR A 32 -8.10 -39.49 12.18
N ALA A 33 -8.16 -39.96 10.93
CA ALA A 33 -9.29 -40.36 10.08
C ALA A 33 -10.68 -39.68 10.20
N ALA A 34 -11.13 -39.15 9.05
CA ALA A 34 -12.52 -38.90 8.69
C ALA A 34 -13.35 -40.20 8.57
N PRO A 35 -14.70 -40.10 8.58
CA PRO A 35 -15.40 -40.57 7.37
C PRO A 35 -16.69 -39.79 6.98
N ALA A 36 -16.88 -39.76 5.65
CA ALA A 36 -18.11 -39.96 4.87
C ALA A 36 -19.38 -39.09 5.09
N ALA A 37 -19.77 -38.43 3.99
CA ALA A 37 -21.12 -37.94 3.70
C ALA A 37 -22.11 -39.09 3.40
N PRO A 38 -23.43 -38.79 3.37
CA PRO A 38 -24.14 -39.10 2.14
C PRO A 38 -25.06 -37.98 1.63
N ALA A 39 -25.21 -38.00 0.31
CA ALA A 39 -26.04 -37.15 -0.53
C ALA A 39 -27.54 -37.26 -0.23
N GLN A 40 -28.28 -36.19 -0.57
CA GLN A 40 -29.62 -36.32 -1.15
C GLN A 40 -29.97 -35.10 -2.00
N ALA A 41 -30.39 -35.41 -3.22
CA ALA A 41 -30.81 -34.49 -4.27
C ALA A 41 -32.26 -34.03 -4.06
N ALA A 42 -32.53 -32.77 -4.38
CA ALA A 42 -33.89 -32.29 -4.64
C ALA A 42 -33.89 -31.42 -5.90
N LYS A 43 -34.60 -31.91 -6.93
CA LYS A 43 -34.93 -31.22 -8.18
C LYS A 43 -36.11 -30.28 -7.96
N THR A 44 -36.06 -29.07 -8.54
CA THR A 44 -37.24 -28.34 -9.05
C THR A 44 -36.81 -27.27 -10.07
N PRO A 45 -37.71 -26.71 -10.91
CA PRO A 45 -37.61 -26.84 -12.37
C PRO A 45 -37.35 -25.52 -13.11
N ALA A 46 -37.14 -25.69 -14.42
CA ALA A 46 -36.93 -24.66 -15.43
C ALA A 46 -37.96 -23.52 -15.42
N ALA A 47 -37.46 -22.30 -15.63
CA ALA A 47 -38.24 -21.13 -16.03
C ALA A 47 -37.67 -20.56 -17.33
N THR A 48 -38.59 -20.32 -18.27
CA THR A 48 -38.47 -19.84 -19.65
C THR A 48 -37.92 -18.40 -19.74
N PRO A 49 -37.21 -18.01 -20.82
CA PRO A 49 -36.63 -16.67 -20.94
C PRO A 49 -37.66 -15.61 -21.34
N ALA A 50 -37.53 -14.41 -20.76
CA ALA A 50 -38.25 -13.20 -21.15
C ALA A 50 -37.49 -12.42 -22.25
N PRO A 51 -38.19 -11.61 -23.08
CA PRO A 51 -37.72 -11.20 -24.41
C PRO A 51 -36.80 -9.98 -24.41
N ALA A 52 -36.04 -9.86 -25.49
CA ALA A 52 -35.12 -8.77 -25.81
C ALA A 52 -35.81 -7.40 -25.84
N ALA A 53 -35.17 -6.41 -25.22
CA ALA A 53 -35.54 -5.01 -25.30
C ALA A 53 -34.63 -4.28 -26.31
N ASP A 54 -35.28 -3.42 -27.08
CA ASP A 54 -34.84 -2.66 -28.24
C ASP A 54 -33.54 -1.88 -28.09
N ALA A 55 -32.75 -1.89 -29.18
CA ALA A 55 -31.58 -1.05 -29.37
C ALA A 55 -32.00 0.38 -29.77
N GLY A 56 -31.81 1.33 -28.86
CA GLY A 56 -31.92 2.76 -29.14
C GLY A 56 -30.66 3.30 -29.83
N ALA A 57 -30.86 4.00 -30.94
CA ALA A 57 -29.87 4.50 -31.89
C ALA A 57 -28.76 5.38 -31.28
N VAL A 58 -27.51 5.12 -31.69
CA VAL A 58 -26.35 6.01 -31.51
C VAL A 58 -26.16 6.84 -32.78
N ALA A 59 -26.02 8.14 -32.61
CA ALA A 59 -25.82 9.12 -33.67
C ALA A 59 -24.49 8.91 -34.42
N ALA A 60 -24.53 9.11 -35.74
CA ALA A 60 -23.42 8.93 -36.67
C ALA A 60 -22.30 9.99 -36.46
N ALA A 61 -21.05 9.52 -36.46
CA ALA A 61 -19.85 10.34 -36.58
C ALA A 61 -19.46 10.48 -38.08
N PRO A 62 -18.82 11.59 -38.50
CA PRO A 62 -18.53 11.85 -39.91
C PRO A 62 -17.39 10.98 -40.45
N ASP A 63 -17.55 10.56 -41.70
CA ASP A 63 -16.64 9.74 -42.50
C ASP A 63 -15.27 10.40 -42.73
N GLY A 64 -14.20 9.59 -42.70
CA GLY A 64 -12.93 9.96 -43.32
C GLY A 64 -11.62 9.53 -42.66
N ALA A 65 -11.54 8.36 -42.01
CA ALA A 65 -10.25 7.74 -41.71
C ALA A 65 -10.38 6.21 -41.82
N ALA A 66 -9.54 5.59 -42.64
CA ALA A 66 -9.42 4.14 -42.66
C ALA A 66 -9.03 3.65 -41.25
N PRO A 67 -9.60 2.55 -40.75
CA PRO A 67 -9.20 2.00 -39.47
C PRO A 67 -7.71 1.65 -39.51
N ALA A 68 -6.95 2.13 -38.53
CA ALA A 68 -5.54 1.76 -38.39
C ALA A 68 -5.43 0.23 -38.27
N PRO A 69 -4.38 -0.39 -38.83
CA PRO A 69 -4.18 -1.84 -38.70
C PRO A 69 -4.08 -2.22 -37.21
N PRO A 70 -4.52 -3.44 -36.84
CA PRO A 70 -4.37 -3.93 -35.47
C PRO A 70 -2.88 -3.94 -35.08
N SER A 71 -2.57 -3.38 -33.91
CA SER A 71 -1.19 -3.25 -33.41
C SER A 71 -0.55 -4.62 -33.21
N THR A 72 0.73 -4.73 -33.59
CA THR A 72 1.50 -5.98 -33.56
C THR A 72 2.19 -6.24 -32.21
N GLY A 73 2.04 -5.34 -31.23
CA GLY A 73 2.77 -5.41 -29.95
C GLY A 73 4.29 -5.20 -30.06
N ARG A 74 4.84 -4.96 -31.26
CA ARG A 74 6.26 -4.62 -31.52
C ARG A 74 6.51 -3.13 -31.68
N GLU A 75 5.47 -2.32 -31.65
CA GLU A 75 5.54 -0.88 -31.82
C GLU A 75 5.81 -0.22 -30.46
N MET A 76 7.03 0.27 -30.24
CA MET A 76 7.22 1.34 -29.25
C MET A 76 6.47 2.57 -29.77
N PRO A 77 5.56 3.19 -29.00
CA PRO A 77 4.94 4.43 -29.42
C PRO A 77 6.06 5.47 -29.60
N SER A 78 6.10 6.10 -30.78
CA SER A 78 6.90 7.32 -30.97
C SER A 78 6.46 8.32 -29.92
N ALA A 79 7.41 8.82 -29.13
CA ALA A 79 7.16 9.84 -28.12
C ALA A 79 6.24 10.93 -28.69
N GLU A 80 5.12 11.19 -28.03
CA GLU A 80 4.29 12.35 -28.32
C GLU A 80 5.17 13.61 -28.36
N PRO A 81 4.81 14.63 -29.17
CA PRO A 81 5.58 15.85 -29.22
C PRO A 81 5.65 16.45 -27.80
N VAL A 82 6.83 16.37 -27.20
CA VAL A 82 7.14 16.93 -25.89
C VAL A 82 6.75 18.40 -25.94
N ALA A 83 5.90 18.84 -25.00
CA ALA A 83 5.59 20.24 -24.81
C ALA A 83 6.89 21.07 -24.86
N PRO A 84 6.88 22.28 -25.46
CA PRO A 84 8.09 23.05 -25.64
C PRO A 84 8.83 23.18 -24.30
N ALA A 85 10.10 22.76 -24.28
CA ALA A 85 10.93 22.74 -23.08
C ALA A 85 10.96 24.14 -22.45
N LEU A 86 10.81 24.19 -21.13
CA LEU A 86 10.83 25.43 -20.36
C LEU A 86 12.15 26.17 -20.61
N THR A 87 12.09 27.46 -20.96
CA THR A 87 13.32 28.27 -21.09
C THR A 87 13.84 28.69 -19.71
N PRO A 88 15.16 28.95 -19.52
CA PRO A 88 15.70 29.43 -18.25
C PRO A 88 15.00 30.68 -17.72
N GLU A 89 14.61 31.59 -18.62
CA GLU A 89 13.94 32.84 -18.24
C GLU A 89 12.49 32.61 -17.80
N GLN A 90 11.77 31.70 -18.47
CA GLN A 90 10.45 31.26 -17.98
C GLN A 90 10.57 30.57 -16.62
N ALA A 91 11.58 29.73 -16.41
CA ALA A 91 11.81 29.05 -15.14
C ALA A 91 12.06 30.04 -13.99
N LYS A 92 12.87 31.07 -14.19
CA LYS A 92 13.09 32.13 -13.19
C LYS A 92 11.81 32.90 -12.86
N GLN A 93 11.00 33.24 -13.88
CA GLN A 93 9.70 33.90 -13.66
C GLN A 93 8.75 33.01 -12.86
N MET A 94 8.70 31.72 -13.18
CA MET A 94 7.89 30.74 -12.47
C MET A 94 8.34 30.56 -11.01
N ILE A 95 9.65 30.56 -10.74
CA ILE A 95 10.18 30.55 -9.37
C ILE A 95 9.69 31.77 -8.59
N GLY A 96 9.80 32.98 -9.18
CA GLY A 96 9.31 34.21 -8.54
C GLY A 96 7.81 34.13 -8.21
N ALA A 97 6.99 33.71 -9.17
CA ALA A 97 5.55 33.56 -8.97
C ALA A 97 5.20 32.52 -7.89
N ALA A 98 5.94 31.42 -7.81
CA ALA A 98 5.74 30.40 -6.78
C ALA A 98 6.12 30.91 -5.38
N VAL A 99 7.16 31.74 -5.26
CA VAL A 99 7.53 32.40 -4.00
C VAL A 99 6.46 33.41 -3.57
N GLU A 100 5.88 34.17 -4.52
CA GLU A 100 4.75 35.07 -4.26
C GLU A 100 3.49 34.31 -3.82
N GLU A 101 3.19 33.18 -4.45
CA GLU A 101 2.10 32.29 -4.05
C GLU A 101 2.32 31.75 -2.63
N TYR A 102 3.56 31.38 -2.30
CA TYR A 102 3.95 30.92 -0.97
C TYR A 102 3.83 32.02 0.10
N ALA A 103 4.03 33.29 -0.26
CA ALA A 103 3.89 34.41 0.69
C ALA A 103 2.45 34.63 1.19
N LYS A 104 1.44 33.98 0.58
CA LYS A 104 0.06 33.99 1.10
C LYS A 104 -0.02 33.31 2.48
N PRO A 105 -1.08 33.57 3.28
CA PRO A 105 -1.29 32.86 4.53
C PRO A 105 -1.36 31.33 4.33
N ALA A 106 -0.82 30.54 5.26
CA ALA A 106 -0.67 29.08 5.13
C ALA A 106 -1.98 28.30 4.82
N GLY A 107 -3.15 28.86 5.12
CA GLY A 107 -4.46 28.28 4.79
C GLY A 107 -4.93 28.52 3.34
N ALA A 108 -4.26 29.42 2.60
CA ALA A 108 -4.62 29.85 1.25
C ALA A 108 -3.56 29.48 0.18
N ARG A 109 -2.43 28.90 0.57
CA ARG A 109 -1.34 28.47 -0.33
C ARG A 109 -1.75 27.23 -1.13
N ASP A 110 -1.58 27.25 -2.45
CA ASP A 110 -1.62 26.03 -3.27
C ASP A 110 -0.27 25.31 -3.25
N CYS A 111 -0.03 24.54 -2.19
CA CYS A 111 1.21 23.77 -2.04
C CYS A 111 1.41 22.76 -3.19
N GLY A 112 0.32 22.21 -3.75
CA GLY A 112 0.41 21.28 -4.88
C GLY A 112 0.95 21.97 -6.13
N GLY A 113 0.36 23.11 -6.49
CA GLY A 113 0.82 23.94 -7.60
C GLY A 113 2.24 24.47 -7.41
N ILE A 114 2.60 24.94 -6.21
CA ILE A 114 3.95 25.40 -5.89
C ILE A 114 4.99 24.29 -6.13
N ILE A 115 4.74 23.07 -5.65
CA ILE A 115 5.66 21.93 -5.85
C ILE A 115 5.79 21.58 -7.34
N GLN A 116 4.67 21.53 -8.06
CA GLN A 116 4.65 21.23 -9.50
C GLN A 116 5.45 22.25 -10.32
N VAL A 117 5.49 23.51 -9.88
CA VAL A 117 6.27 24.57 -10.50
C VAL A 117 7.74 24.53 -10.09
N LEU A 118 8.02 24.48 -8.79
CA LEU A 118 9.36 24.68 -8.25
C LEU A 118 10.30 23.52 -8.58
N ILE A 119 9.85 22.27 -8.52
CA ILE A 119 10.72 21.10 -8.80
C ILE A 119 11.36 21.20 -10.20
N PRO A 120 10.59 21.29 -11.31
CA PRO A 120 11.20 21.36 -12.63
C PRO A 120 11.95 22.67 -12.89
N ALA A 121 11.46 23.80 -12.35
CA ALA A 121 12.10 25.10 -12.57
C ALA A 121 13.47 25.20 -11.87
N LEU A 122 13.55 24.82 -10.59
CA LEU A 122 14.82 24.80 -9.84
C LEU A 122 15.82 23.84 -10.49
N GLN A 123 15.38 22.64 -10.88
CA GLN A 123 16.27 21.69 -11.55
C GLN A 123 16.92 22.26 -12.82
N LEU A 124 16.21 23.14 -13.54
CA LEU A 124 16.72 23.74 -14.77
C LEU A 124 17.72 24.88 -14.53
N VAL A 125 17.45 25.78 -13.58
CA VAL A 125 18.22 27.04 -13.44
C VAL A 125 19.01 27.19 -12.14
N ALA A 126 18.65 26.44 -11.10
CA ALA A 126 19.30 26.49 -9.80
C ALA A 126 19.09 25.16 -9.05
N PRO A 127 19.71 24.06 -9.50
CA PRO A 127 19.46 22.71 -8.96
C PRO A 127 20.00 22.51 -7.54
N ASN A 128 20.89 23.39 -7.08
CA ASN A 128 21.41 23.40 -5.72
C ASN A 128 20.99 24.68 -5.00
N PRO A 129 20.67 24.61 -3.70
CA PRO A 129 20.37 25.80 -2.92
C PRO A 129 21.53 26.78 -2.84
N THR A 130 21.22 28.07 -2.91
CA THR A 130 22.15 29.17 -2.63
C THR A 130 21.44 30.27 -1.85
N ALA A 131 22.18 31.25 -1.34
CA ALA A 131 21.59 32.36 -0.59
C ALA A 131 20.60 33.19 -1.43
N GLU A 132 20.76 33.23 -2.75
CA GLU A 132 19.92 33.99 -3.70
C GLU A 132 18.58 33.29 -3.96
N VAL A 133 18.60 31.97 -4.19
CA VAL A 133 17.38 31.19 -4.48
C VAL A 133 16.76 30.54 -3.25
N TRP A 134 17.30 30.81 -2.06
CA TRP A 134 16.82 30.29 -0.78
C TRP A 134 15.29 30.40 -0.60
N PRO A 135 14.63 31.55 -0.85
CA PRO A 135 13.19 31.67 -0.64
C PRO A 135 12.35 30.63 -1.43
N ALA A 136 12.85 30.22 -2.60
CA ALA A 136 12.21 29.18 -3.39
C ALA A 136 12.37 27.79 -2.76
N TYR A 137 13.56 27.48 -2.25
CA TYR A 137 13.80 26.23 -1.55
C TYR A 137 13.07 26.15 -0.20
N GLU A 138 12.96 27.26 0.52
CA GLU A 138 12.16 27.36 1.73
C GLU A 138 10.67 27.10 1.45
N ALA A 139 10.12 27.75 0.41
CA ALA A 139 8.77 27.50 -0.06
C ALA A 139 8.58 26.03 -0.42
N LEU A 140 9.53 25.45 -1.15
CA LEU A 140 9.51 24.04 -1.55
C LEU A 140 9.52 23.11 -0.32
N GLN A 141 10.42 23.28 0.64
CA GLN A 141 10.48 22.45 1.86
C GLN A 141 9.17 22.51 2.66
N SER A 142 8.65 23.72 2.88
CA SER A 142 7.42 23.93 3.63
C SER A 142 6.20 23.31 2.92
N CYS A 143 6.10 23.46 1.60
CA CYS A 143 5.05 22.83 0.81
C CYS A 143 5.18 21.31 0.78
N LEU A 144 6.40 20.76 0.60
CA LEU A 144 6.68 19.32 0.64
C LEU A 144 6.30 18.73 2.00
N HIS A 145 6.65 19.39 3.10
CA HIS A 145 6.23 19.01 4.44
C HIS A 145 4.70 19.02 4.57
N THR A 146 4.04 20.07 4.07
CA THR A 146 2.57 20.24 4.15
C THR A 146 1.82 19.14 3.41
N VAL A 147 2.29 18.73 2.23
CA VAL A 147 1.66 17.65 1.46
C VAL A 147 2.15 16.26 1.88
N GLY A 148 3.13 16.16 2.77
CA GLY A 148 3.74 14.89 3.17
C GLY A 148 4.53 14.22 2.05
N ALA A 149 5.29 15.00 1.29
CA ALA A 149 6.26 14.51 0.31
C ALA A 149 7.62 14.29 0.99
N TRP A 150 7.71 13.25 1.83
CA TRP A 150 8.81 13.05 2.77
C TRP A 150 10.14 12.68 2.12
N ALA A 151 10.14 11.92 1.02
CA ALA A 151 11.37 11.51 0.36
C ALA A 151 12.04 12.69 -0.35
N THR A 152 11.27 13.47 -1.10
CA THR A 152 11.75 14.70 -1.71
C THR A 152 12.13 15.73 -0.65
N LEU A 153 11.35 15.87 0.43
CA LEU A 153 11.72 16.74 1.55
C LEU A 153 13.07 16.37 2.13
N LEU A 154 13.33 15.07 2.36
CA LEU A 154 14.61 14.60 2.90
C LEU A 154 15.79 15.03 2.01
N GLN A 155 15.67 14.85 0.69
CA GLN A 155 16.71 15.23 -0.27
C GLN A 155 16.97 16.74 -0.26
N VAL A 156 15.90 17.54 -0.33
CA VAL A 156 16.02 19.00 -0.31
C VAL A 156 16.61 19.47 1.01
N SER A 157 16.23 18.87 2.14
CA SER A 157 16.74 19.21 3.47
C SER A 157 18.23 18.94 3.63
N TYR A 158 18.77 17.84 3.09
CA TYR A 158 20.22 17.63 3.07
C TYR A 158 20.94 18.71 2.26
N ALA A 159 20.50 18.94 1.02
CA ALA A 159 21.10 19.94 0.15
C ALA A 159 21.08 21.35 0.77
N MET A 160 20.01 21.65 1.49
CA MET A 160 19.83 22.90 2.20
C MET A 160 20.80 23.09 3.36
N LEU A 161 20.92 22.08 4.23
CA LEU A 161 21.84 22.09 5.37
C LEU A 161 23.30 22.17 4.93
N ASP A 162 23.66 21.56 3.79
CA ASP A 162 25.01 21.59 3.26
C ASP A 162 25.36 22.93 2.59
N ALA A 163 24.43 23.51 1.82
CA ALA A 163 24.74 24.65 0.96
C ALA A 163 24.54 26.02 1.63
N VAL A 164 23.57 26.18 2.53
CA VAL A 164 23.31 27.45 3.25
C VAL A 164 22.88 27.18 4.70
N PRO A 165 23.78 26.60 5.53
CA PRO A 165 23.48 26.15 6.89
C PRO A 165 22.88 27.23 7.80
N ASP A 166 23.29 28.50 7.65
CA ASP A 166 22.83 29.60 8.50
C ASP A 166 21.34 29.95 8.31
N LYS A 167 20.73 29.54 7.19
CA LYS A 167 19.31 29.74 6.90
C LYS A 167 18.51 28.44 6.97
N ALA A 168 19.19 27.30 6.96
CA ALA A 168 18.55 26.00 6.89
C ALA A 168 17.75 25.72 8.16
N ARG A 169 16.58 25.09 7.98
CA ARG A 169 15.72 24.65 9.10
C ARG A 169 15.93 23.16 9.35
N PRO A 170 16.76 22.78 10.35
CA PRO A 170 17.14 21.39 10.61
C PRO A 170 15.92 20.49 10.92
N TYR A 171 14.84 21.08 11.43
CA TYR A 171 13.55 20.43 11.65
C TYR A 171 13.08 19.57 10.47
N PHE A 172 13.15 20.08 9.24
CA PHE A 172 12.59 19.38 8.09
C PHE A 172 13.29 18.06 7.78
N LEU A 173 14.60 17.98 8.02
CA LEU A 173 15.37 16.74 7.83
C LEU A 173 14.88 15.66 8.80
N ALA A 174 14.83 16.01 10.08
CA ALA A 174 14.35 15.10 11.12
C ALA A 174 12.90 14.67 10.84
N ARG A 175 12.04 15.63 10.47
CA ARG A 175 10.63 15.36 10.20
C ARG A 175 10.40 14.49 8.96
N ALA A 176 11.24 14.62 7.94
CA ALA A 176 11.23 13.77 6.76
C ALA A 176 11.60 12.32 7.10
N LEU A 177 12.66 12.09 7.88
CA LEU A 177 13.05 10.76 8.34
C LEU A 177 11.94 10.09 9.15
N ILE A 178 11.32 10.84 10.07
CA ILE A 178 10.16 10.39 10.83
C ILE A 178 8.98 10.03 9.90
N GLY A 179 8.68 10.89 8.92
CA GLY A 179 7.59 10.66 7.95
C GLY A 179 7.80 9.42 7.09
N LEU A 180 9.06 9.05 6.85
CA LEU A 180 9.45 7.81 6.17
C LEU A 180 9.49 6.59 7.10
N GLY A 181 9.12 6.72 8.38
CA GLY A 181 9.18 5.65 9.37
C GLY A 181 10.60 5.28 9.82
N ARG A 182 11.62 6.07 9.45
CA ARG A 182 13.04 5.80 9.76
C ARG A 182 13.42 6.35 11.14
N LEU A 183 12.74 5.88 12.18
CA LEU A 183 12.82 6.46 13.53
C LEU A 183 14.23 6.44 14.14
N GLU A 184 14.99 5.36 13.93
CA GLU A 184 16.36 5.25 14.43
C GLU A 184 17.28 6.30 13.77
N GLN A 185 17.21 6.41 12.43
CA GLN A 185 17.95 7.43 11.69
C GLN A 185 17.51 8.84 12.09
N ALA A 186 16.21 9.05 12.33
CA ALA A 186 15.71 10.33 12.82
C ALA A 186 16.30 10.68 14.20
N GLY A 187 16.39 9.71 15.11
CA GLY A 187 16.99 9.92 16.43
C GLY A 187 18.47 10.31 16.35
N GLN A 188 19.24 9.60 15.51
CA GLN A 188 20.65 9.94 15.25
C GLN A 188 20.78 11.34 14.65
N ALA A 189 20.00 11.65 13.61
CA ALA A 189 20.02 12.96 12.96
C ALA A 189 19.63 14.10 13.92
N ILE A 190 18.63 13.92 14.77
CA ILE A 190 18.23 14.92 15.77
C ILE A 190 19.37 15.17 16.76
N GLN A 191 20.05 14.14 17.24
CA GLN A 191 21.20 14.30 18.15
C GLN A 191 22.35 15.05 17.49
N GLU A 192 22.70 14.71 16.25
CA GLU A 192 23.75 15.40 15.49
C GLU A 192 23.40 16.86 15.21
N LEU A 193 22.15 17.12 14.81
CA LEU A 193 21.66 18.47 14.52
C LEU A 193 21.57 19.32 15.80
N ALA A 194 21.14 18.76 16.93
CA ALA A 194 21.11 19.48 18.20
C ALA A 194 22.52 19.91 18.65
N GLY A 195 23.56 19.15 18.30
CA GLY A 195 24.95 19.56 18.52
C GLY A 195 25.38 20.77 17.67
N LYS A 196 24.77 20.96 16.50
CA LYS A 196 25.06 22.09 15.58
C LYS A 196 24.12 23.28 15.80
N PHE A 197 22.90 23.02 16.25
CA PHE A 197 21.80 23.97 16.43
C PHE A 197 21.19 23.80 17.83
N PRO A 198 21.94 24.11 18.92
CA PRO A 198 21.54 23.78 20.28
C PRO A 198 20.29 24.51 20.78
N ASP A 199 20.01 25.70 20.25
CA ASP A 199 18.89 26.56 20.66
C ASP A 199 17.73 26.56 19.65
N ASP A 200 17.72 25.61 18.70
CA ASP A 200 16.66 25.52 17.69
C ASP A 200 15.40 24.87 18.26
N VAL A 201 14.47 25.72 18.68
CA VAL A 201 13.18 25.30 19.26
C VAL A 201 12.34 24.50 18.26
N GLU A 202 12.44 24.78 16.96
CA GLU A 202 11.71 24.03 15.95
C GLU A 202 12.22 22.58 15.86
N LEU A 203 13.53 22.38 15.87
CA LEU A 203 14.17 21.08 15.93
C LEU A 203 13.77 20.30 17.19
N ALA A 204 13.64 20.99 18.34
CA ALA A 204 13.16 20.36 19.58
C ALA A 204 11.75 19.76 19.40
N THR A 205 10.88 20.37 18.58
CA THR A 205 9.57 19.76 18.25
C THR A 205 9.69 18.43 17.48
N ALA A 206 10.75 18.22 16.69
CA ALA A 206 11.00 16.94 16.03
C ALA A 206 11.42 15.84 17.03
N ALA A 207 12.17 16.20 18.07
CA ALA A 207 12.46 15.29 19.19
C ALA A 207 11.19 14.93 19.97
N GLY A 208 10.30 15.91 20.19
CA GLY A 208 8.97 15.70 20.74
C GLY A 208 8.19 14.69 19.90
N PHE A 209 8.09 14.93 18.58
CA PHE A 209 7.44 13.99 17.68
C PHE A 209 8.02 12.57 17.79
N LEU A 210 9.34 12.43 17.72
CA LEU A 210 10.01 11.13 17.74
C LEU A 210 9.70 10.34 19.01
N THR A 211 9.82 10.98 20.17
CA THR A 211 9.56 10.33 21.46
C THR A 211 8.09 9.93 21.61
N CYS A 212 7.15 10.77 21.17
CA CYS A 212 5.73 10.41 21.18
C CYS A 212 5.42 9.29 20.18
N ALA A 213 5.97 9.33 18.96
CA ALA A 213 5.80 8.28 17.95
C ALA A 213 6.42 6.94 18.38
N ALA A 214 7.50 6.98 19.14
CA ALA A 214 8.12 5.82 19.77
C ALA A 214 7.40 5.33 21.04
N LYS A 215 6.28 5.97 21.43
CA LYS A 215 5.49 5.69 22.65
C LYS A 215 6.29 5.83 23.95
N GLN A 216 7.32 6.68 23.95
CA GLN A 216 8.11 7.03 25.13
C GLN A 216 7.45 8.21 25.85
N TRP A 217 6.31 7.97 26.49
CA TRP A 217 5.40 9.05 26.91
C TRP A 217 5.99 9.99 27.96
N GLU A 218 6.79 9.50 28.92
CA GLU A 218 7.48 10.37 29.87
C GLU A 218 8.49 11.29 29.18
N ALA A 219 9.27 10.75 28.23
CA ALA A 219 10.23 11.53 27.46
C ALA A 219 9.52 12.54 26.55
N CYS A 220 8.44 12.13 25.89
CA CYS A 220 7.56 12.98 25.09
C CYS A 220 7.01 14.15 25.92
N LEU A 221 6.55 13.89 27.16
CA LEU A 221 6.08 14.94 28.07
C LEU A 221 7.21 15.90 28.48
N GLN A 222 8.39 15.38 28.82
CA GLN A 222 9.54 16.18 29.22
C GLN A 222 10.01 17.09 28.08
N VAL A 223 10.19 16.52 26.88
CA VAL A 223 10.61 17.28 25.69
C VAL A 223 9.58 18.34 25.33
N ALA A 224 8.29 18.00 25.36
CA ALA A 224 7.23 18.96 25.06
C ALA A 224 7.20 20.11 26.09
N GLY A 225 7.36 19.80 27.38
CA GLY A 225 7.46 20.81 28.44
C GLY A 225 8.63 21.77 28.21
N ALA A 226 9.84 21.24 28.04
CA ALA A 226 11.04 22.04 27.79
C ALA A 226 10.92 22.88 26.50
N THR A 227 10.31 22.33 25.44
CA THR A 227 10.11 23.07 24.19
C THR A 227 9.14 24.25 24.36
N LEU A 228 8.12 24.12 25.21
CA LEU A 228 7.18 25.22 25.48
C LEU A 228 7.83 26.39 26.25
N GLU A 229 8.81 26.12 27.11
CA GLU A 229 9.53 27.18 27.85
C GLU A 229 10.26 28.16 26.91
N HIS A 230 10.71 27.66 25.76
CA HIS A 230 11.43 28.43 24.75
C HIS A 230 10.57 28.79 23.52
N ALA A 231 9.30 28.36 23.45
CA ALA A 231 8.45 28.59 22.29
C ALA A 231 8.23 30.08 21.98
N ASP A 232 8.29 30.95 22.99
CA ASP A 232 8.18 32.40 22.82
C ASP A 232 9.41 33.06 22.19
N GLU A 233 10.56 32.37 22.14
CA GLU A 233 11.81 32.86 21.55
C GLU A 233 11.79 32.81 20.00
N VAL A 234 10.90 31.99 19.43
CA VAL A 234 10.71 31.86 17.98
C VAL A 234 10.16 33.17 17.41
N GLN A 235 10.95 33.83 16.56
CA GLN A 235 10.63 35.15 16.00
C GLN A 235 9.64 35.12 14.84
N ASP A 236 9.65 34.06 14.04
CA ASP A 236 8.71 33.90 12.93
C ASP A 236 7.35 33.45 13.48
N GLU A 237 6.32 34.28 13.32
CA GLU A 237 4.98 34.04 13.87
C GLU A 237 4.28 32.80 13.28
N ASP A 238 4.53 32.48 12.00
CA ASP A 238 3.97 31.27 11.38
C ASP A 238 4.65 30.03 11.99
N VAL A 239 5.98 30.05 12.14
CA VAL A 239 6.74 28.95 12.76
C VAL A 239 6.39 28.83 14.24
N LYS A 240 6.31 29.94 14.98
CA LYS A 240 5.94 29.97 16.39
C LYS A 240 4.58 29.35 16.62
N ARG A 241 3.59 29.74 15.81
CA ARG A 241 2.25 29.15 15.84
C ARG A 241 2.30 27.64 15.65
N ASP A 242 3.06 27.18 14.66
CA ASP A 242 3.18 25.77 14.30
C ASP A 242 3.90 24.95 15.40
N VAL A 243 4.97 25.50 15.98
CA VAL A 243 5.65 24.97 17.18
C VAL A 243 4.69 24.84 18.35
N LEU A 244 3.93 25.89 18.68
CA LEU A 244 2.98 25.87 19.79
C LEU A 244 1.89 24.82 19.59
N VAL A 245 1.25 24.77 18.42
CA VAL A 245 0.19 23.77 18.13
C VAL A 245 0.73 22.35 18.32
N ARG A 246 1.89 22.04 17.73
CA ARG A 246 2.49 20.71 17.81
C ARG A 246 2.91 20.34 19.21
N THR A 247 3.62 21.23 19.90
CA THR A 247 4.18 20.94 21.22
C THR A 247 3.09 20.78 22.27
N HIS A 248 2.03 21.60 22.22
CA HIS A 248 0.88 21.38 23.08
C HIS A 248 0.13 20.07 22.74
N TYR A 249 0.00 19.72 21.45
CA TYR A 249 -0.55 18.42 21.05
C TYR A 249 0.27 17.27 21.64
N PHE A 250 1.60 17.30 21.55
CA PHE A 250 2.48 16.28 22.15
C PHE A 250 2.34 16.20 23.66
N ARG A 251 2.36 17.35 24.35
CA ARG A 251 2.15 17.41 25.81
C ARG A 251 0.82 16.76 26.19
N LEU A 252 -0.25 17.08 25.47
CA LEU A 252 -1.57 16.50 25.71
C LEU A 252 -1.58 14.99 25.45
N GLN A 253 -1.03 14.52 24.32
CA GLN A 253 -0.92 13.09 24.00
C GLN A 253 -0.11 12.33 25.06
N ALA A 254 0.98 12.91 25.54
CA ALA A 254 1.78 12.32 26.61
C ALA A 254 0.99 12.21 27.91
N LEU A 255 0.35 13.29 28.35
CA LEU A 255 -0.48 13.29 29.56
C LEU A 255 -1.64 12.29 29.45
N TYR A 256 -2.25 12.21 28.26
CA TYR A 256 -3.29 11.26 27.94
C TYR A 256 -2.79 9.83 28.14
N HIS A 257 -1.70 9.42 27.48
CA HIS A 257 -1.18 8.06 27.58
C HIS A 257 -0.48 7.74 28.92
N LEU A 258 -0.11 8.75 29.72
CA LEU A 258 0.37 8.60 31.10
C LEU A 258 -0.76 8.52 32.13
N HIS A 259 -2.03 8.44 31.68
CA HIS A 259 -3.21 8.39 32.54
C HIS A 259 -3.40 9.65 33.42
N ARG A 260 -2.88 10.81 33.00
CA ARG A 260 -2.95 12.11 33.70
C ARG A 260 -4.04 13.00 33.12
N LEU A 261 -5.28 12.52 33.11
CA LEU A 261 -6.40 13.17 32.40
C LEU A 261 -6.72 14.59 32.92
N ASP A 262 -6.58 14.84 34.23
CA ASP A 262 -6.82 16.18 34.80
C ASP A 262 -5.84 17.22 34.25
N GLU A 263 -4.58 16.82 34.07
CA GLU A 263 -3.57 17.69 33.47
C GLU A 263 -3.76 17.82 31.96
N ALA A 264 -4.23 16.76 31.30
CA ALA A 264 -4.58 16.82 29.88
C ALA A 264 -5.74 17.79 29.61
N ASP A 265 -6.74 17.86 30.51
CA ASP A 265 -7.82 18.87 30.44
C ASP A 265 -7.28 20.29 30.63
N GLY A 266 -6.32 20.48 31.54
CA GLY A 266 -5.60 21.75 31.67
C GLY A 266 -4.90 22.12 30.36
N ALA A 267 -4.15 21.18 29.77
CA ALA A 267 -3.41 21.39 28.53
C ALA A 267 -4.33 21.70 27.34
N VAL A 268 -5.47 21.01 27.19
CA VAL A 268 -6.42 21.29 26.10
C VAL A 268 -7.11 22.65 26.29
N THR A 269 -7.32 23.06 27.54
CA THR A 269 -7.89 24.38 27.87
C THR A 269 -6.90 25.49 27.56
N GLU A 270 -5.60 25.28 27.81
CA GLU A 270 -4.54 26.18 27.36
C GLU A 270 -4.52 26.28 25.82
N MET A 271 -4.56 25.15 25.11
CA MET A 271 -4.62 25.14 23.65
C MET A 271 -5.82 25.90 23.11
N ASP A 272 -7.00 25.77 23.72
CA ASP A 272 -8.22 26.45 23.28
C ASP A 272 -8.16 27.97 23.44
N LYS A 273 -7.43 28.46 24.45
CA LYS A 273 -7.19 29.90 24.62
C LYS A 273 -6.28 30.44 23.52
N ILE A 274 -5.28 29.66 23.10
CA ILE A 274 -4.31 30.05 22.07
C ILE A 274 -4.90 29.88 20.66
N PHE A 275 -5.68 28.81 20.44
CA PHE A 275 -6.25 28.42 19.16
C PHE A 275 -7.79 28.24 19.23
N PRO A 276 -8.54 29.32 19.53
CA PRO A 276 -9.99 29.22 19.71
C PRO A 276 -10.68 28.79 18.41
N GLY A 277 -11.53 27.78 18.51
CA GLY A 277 -12.29 27.24 17.37
C GLY A 277 -11.46 26.36 16.43
N ASP A 278 -10.22 26.03 16.77
CA ASP A 278 -9.42 25.10 15.97
C ASP A 278 -10.06 23.69 15.97
N PRO A 279 -10.27 23.07 14.80
CA PRO A 279 -10.85 21.74 14.70
C PRO A 279 -10.06 20.66 15.45
N LEU A 280 -8.73 20.80 15.54
CA LEU A 280 -7.90 19.87 16.31
C LEU A 280 -8.22 19.96 17.80
N VAL A 281 -8.31 21.17 18.35
CA VAL A 281 -8.65 21.37 19.77
C VAL A 281 -10.04 20.82 20.08
N THR A 282 -11.00 21.05 19.18
CA THR A 282 -12.36 20.49 19.31
C THR A 282 -12.34 18.96 19.35
N TYR A 283 -11.58 18.34 18.46
CA TYR A 283 -11.40 16.88 18.44
C TYR A 283 -10.75 16.35 19.73
N LEU A 284 -9.67 16.99 20.20
CA LEU A 284 -8.98 16.57 21.42
C LEU A 284 -9.88 16.65 22.66
N LYS A 285 -10.70 17.70 22.77
CA LYS A 285 -11.70 17.83 23.85
C LYS A 285 -12.72 16.68 23.81
N GLN A 286 -13.18 16.29 22.63
CA GLN A 286 -14.10 15.16 22.47
C GLN A 286 -13.44 13.84 22.90
N GLN A 287 -12.18 13.62 22.51
CA GLN A 287 -11.41 12.42 22.91
C GLN A 287 -11.20 12.34 24.42
N LEU A 288 -10.87 13.46 25.09
CA LEU A 288 -10.74 13.51 26.55
C LEU A 288 -12.07 13.25 27.26
N ALA A 289 -13.16 13.87 26.79
CA ALA A 289 -14.49 13.64 27.34
C ALA A 289 -14.89 12.16 27.21
N LEU A 290 -14.61 11.53 26.06
CA LEU A 290 -14.89 10.12 25.82
C LEU A 290 -14.01 9.21 26.69
N ALA A 291 -12.73 9.53 26.83
CA ALA A 291 -11.82 8.80 27.72
C ALA A 291 -12.27 8.84 29.17
N ARG A 292 -12.82 9.96 29.66
CA ARG A 292 -13.42 10.05 30.99
C ARG A 292 -14.72 9.27 31.10
N ALA A 293 -15.62 9.44 30.13
CA ALA A 293 -16.93 8.79 30.15
C ALA A 293 -16.84 7.27 30.08
N THR A 294 -15.87 6.76 29.32
CA THR A 294 -15.65 5.34 29.09
C THR A 294 -14.53 4.74 29.94
N GLY A 295 -13.68 5.56 30.57
CA GLY A 295 -12.47 5.11 31.26
C GLY A 295 -11.42 4.49 30.34
N MET A 296 -11.46 4.68 29.01
CA MET A 296 -10.48 4.11 28.07
C MET A 296 -10.31 4.94 26.80
N ALA A 297 -9.17 4.76 26.14
CA ALA A 297 -8.88 5.21 24.77
C ALA A 297 -9.00 4.08 23.76
N VAL A 298 -9.37 4.43 22.53
CA VAL A 298 -9.35 3.53 21.39
C VAL A 298 -8.75 4.26 20.19
N ASP A 299 -7.55 3.85 19.80
CA ASP A 299 -7.01 4.18 18.48
C ASP A 299 -7.35 3.03 17.53
N TRP A 300 -7.76 3.31 16.30
CA TRP A 300 -8.11 2.27 15.34
C TRP A 300 -7.67 2.61 13.93
N VAL A 301 -7.32 1.57 13.17
CA VAL A 301 -7.04 1.66 11.73
C VAL A 301 -7.67 0.46 11.04
N CYS A 302 -8.45 0.73 10.00
CA CYS A 302 -8.92 -0.28 9.07
C CYS A 302 -8.34 0.00 7.68
N GLN A 303 -7.95 -1.05 6.96
CA GLN A 303 -7.41 -0.94 5.61
C GLN A 303 -8.50 -0.47 4.63
N ALA A 304 -8.17 0.52 3.81
CA ALA A 304 -9.01 1.00 2.71
C ALA A 304 -8.13 1.59 1.58
N PRO A 305 -8.48 1.41 0.30
CA PRO A 305 -9.60 0.62 -0.19
C PRO A 305 -9.40 -0.90 0.04
N ILE A 306 -10.49 -1.66 0.09
CA ILE A 306 -10.49 -3.11 0.40
C ILE A 306 -10.53 -3.91 -0.91
N PRO A 307 -9.41 -4.52 -1.34
CA PRO A 307 -9.38 -5.34 -2.55
C PRO A 307 -10.00 -6.73 -2.32
N LEU A 308 -11.14 -7.02 -2.95
CA LEU A 308 -11.77 -8.34 -2.80
C LEU A 308 -10.89 -9.48 -3.33
N GLY A 309 -10.08 -9.22 -4.37
CA GLY A 309 -9.12 -10.20 -4.90
C GLY A 309 -7.97 -10.57 -3.97
N ALA A 310 -7.77 -9.83 -2.88
CA ALA A 310 -6.76 -10.16 -1.88
C ALA A 310 -7.37 -10.33 -0.47
N TYR A 311 -8.70 -10.38 -0.37
CA TYR A 311 -9.38 -10.39 0.93
C TYR A 311 -9.00 -11.60 1.78
N HIS A 312 -8.83 -12.77 1.16
CA HIS A 312 -8.43 -14.01 1.82
C HIS A 312 -7.00 -13.98 2.38
N LEU A 313 -6.19 -13.00 2.00
CA LEU A 313 -4.84 -12.81 2.54
C LEU A 313 -4.83 -12.03 3.85
N PHE A 314 -5.89 -11.27 4.17
CA PHE A 314 -5.98 -10.57 5.44
C PHE A 314 -5.96 -11.56 6.60
N SER A 315 -5.17 -11.25 7.62
CA SER A 315 -4.95 -12.14 8.75
C SER A 315 -4.71 -11.36 10.04
N ALA A 316 -5.35 -11.81 11.11
CA ALA A 316 -5.07 -11.33 12.45
C ALA A 316 -3.73 -11.84 13.02
N THR A 317 -3.02 -12.70 12.28
CA THR A 317 -1.71 -13.21 12.69
C THR A 317 -0.65 -12.10 12.60
N PRO A 318 0.06 -11.79 13.69
CA PRO A 318 1.16 -10.82 13.66
C PRO A 318 2.22 -11.20 12.63
N GLY A 319 2.59 -10.24 11.78
CA GLY A 319 3.60 -10.45 10.72
C GLY A 319 3.07 -11.07 9.42
N ALA A 320 1.76 -11.33 9.30
CA ALA A 320 1.16 -11.72 8.03
C ALA A 320 1.36 -10.63 6.96
N VAL A 321 1.58 -11.02 5.71
CA VAL A 321 1.98 -10.10 4.62
C VAL A 321 0.93 -9.03 4.31
N ALA A 322 -0.36 -9.39 4.32
CA ALA A 322 -1.45 -8.42 4.16
C ALA A 322 -1.87 -7.76 5.48
N GLY A 323 -1.45 -8.30 6.64
CA GLY A 323 -1.88 -7.83 7.96
C GLY A 323 -3.39 -8.00 8.22
N PRO A 324 -3.88 -7.47 9.36
CA PRO A 324 -5.30 -7.52 9.71
C PRO A 324 -6.10 -6.47 8.94
N LEU A 325 -7.39 -6.72 8.70
CA LEU A 325 -8.26 -5.71 8.09
C LEU A 325 -8.41 -4.51 9.01
N CYS A 326 -8.66 -4.74 10.30
CA CYS A 326 -8.75 -3.71 11.33
C CYS A 326 -7.85 -4.02 12.52
N LYS A 327 -7.19 -2.98 13.03
CA LYS A 327 -6.42 -2.98 14.27
C LYS A 327 -7.02 -1.95 15.22
N PHE A 328 -7.31 -2.36 16.46
CA PHE A 328 -7.73 -1.51 17.56
C PHE A 328 -6.65 -1.52 18.64
N SER A 329 -6.10 -0.38 19.00
CA SER A 329 -5.17 -0.19 20.10
C SER A 329 -5.93 0.41 21.29
N LEU A 330 -6.16 -0.43 22.30
CA LEU A 330 -6.94 -0.09 23.49
C LEU A 330 -6.00 0.35 24.61
N THR A 331 -6.34 1.43 25.32
CA THR A 331 -5.62 1.89 26.52
C THR A 331 -6.59 2.11 27.67
N SER A 332 -6.33 1.52 28.84
CA SER A 332 -7.23 1.65 30.00
C SER A 332 -6.84 2.83 30.89
N PHE A 333 -7.82 3.67 31.24
CA PHE A 333 -7.71 4.67 32.31
C PHE A 333 -8.47 4.24 33.58
N ALA A 334 -9.05 3.03 33.58
CA ALA A 334 -9.81 2.54 34.71
C ALA A 334 -8.90 1.99 35.82
N GLU A 335 -9.37 2.12 37.06
CA GLU A 335 -8.72 1.56 38.25
C GLU A 335 -8.84 0.04 38.35
N THR A 336 -9.77 -0.53 37.58
CA THR A 336 -10.08 -1.96 37.55
C THR A 336 -9.90 -2.55 36.16
N ASP A 337 -9.61 -3.84 36.13
CA ASP A 337 -9.56 -4.63 34.89
C ASP A 337 -10.98 -4.72 34.32
N ARG A 338 -11.11 -4.68 33.00
CA ARG A 338 -12.41 -4.71 32.33
C ARG A 338 -12.43 -5.68 31.17
N GLN A 339 -13.51 -6.45 31.10
CA GLN A 339 -13.79 -7.30 29.98
C GLN A 339 -14.49 -6.49 28.89
N LEU A 340 -13.93 -6.49 27.68
CA LEU A 340 -14.42 -5.75 26.54
C LEU A 340 -14.76 -6.70 25.41
N HIS A 341 -15.95 -6.53 24.82
CA HIS A 341 -16.38 -7.20 23.61
C HIS A 341 -16.26 -6.23 22.44
N LEU A 342 -15.39 -6.56 21.49
CA LEU A 342 -15.19 -5.77 20.27
C LEU A 342 -15.85 -6.51 19.11
N GLU A 343 -16.59 -5.76 18.28
CA GLU A 343 -17.29 -6.27 17.10
C GLU A 343 -16.91 -5.43 15.88
N VAL A 344 -16.72 -6.09 14.72
CA VAL A 344 -16.46 -5.43 13.44
C VAL A 344 -17.24 -6.14 12.33
N GLU A 345 -17.82 -5.37 11.41
CA GLU A 345 -18.45 -5.86 10.19
C GLU A 345 -18.34 -4.85 9.05
N ILE A 346 -18.27 -5.34 7.82
CA ILE A 346 -18.54 -4.56 6.62
C ILE A 346 -19.99 -4.84 6.23
N GLN A 347 -20.87 -3.87 6.47
CA GLN A 347 -22.31 -4.04 6.34
C GLN A 347 -22.69 -4.56 4.96
N GLY A 348 -23.39 -5.71 4.94
CA GLY A 348 -23.83 -6.36 3.70
C GLY A 348 -22.78 -7.20 2.98
N LEU A 349 -21.49 -7.13 3.35
CA LEU A 349 -20.40 -7.87 2.70
C LEU A 349 -19.80 -8.96 3.57
N SER A 350 -19.58 -8.68 4.85
CA SER A 350 -18.93 -9.60 5.78
C SER A 350 -19.91 -10.12 6.83
N ASP A 351 -19.59 -11.26 7.42
CA ASP A 351 -20.14 -11.63 8.72
C ASP A 351 -19.52 -10.75 9.79
N ARG A 352 -20.25 -10.59 10.89
CA ARG A 352 -19.73 -9.91 12.06
C ARG A 352 -18.68 -10.80 12.72
N THR A 353 -17.51 -10.22 12.98
CA THR A 353 -16.49 -10.87 13.80
C THR A 353 -16.33 -10.11 15.09
N SER A 354 -16.15 -10.88 16.15
CA SER A 354 -16.00 -10.31 17.48
C SER A 354 -14.87 -10.97 18.25
N GLN A 355 -14.26 -10.21 19.15
CA GLN A 355 -13.30 -10.74 20.11
C GLN A 355 -13.56 -10.12 21.48
N THR A 356 -13.60 -10.98 22.50
CA THR A 356 -13.63 -10.54 23.90
C THR A 356 -12.22 -10.52 24.47
N VAL A 357 -11.80 -9.40 25.05
CA VAL A 357 -10.48 -9.21 25.66
C VAL A 357 -10.61 -8.71 27.09
N MET A 358 -9.62 -9.05 27.93
CA MET A 358 -9.49 -8.48 29.26
C MET A 358 -8.48 -7.34 29.20
N LEU A 359 -8.96 -6.10 29.25
CA LEU A 359 -8.11 -4.93 29.30
C LEU A 359 -7.74 -4.65 30.76
N LEU A 360 -6.45 -4.86 31.09
CA LEU A 360 -5.93 -4.65 32.44
C LEU A 360 -5.94 -3.17 32.83
N ARG A 361 -6.05 -2.90 34.13
CA ARG A 361 -5.88 -1.56 34.72
C ARG A 361 -4.53 -0.97 34.30
N ALA A 362 -4.52 0.31 33.88
CA ALA A 362 -3.34 0.98 33.32
C ALA A 362 -2.61 0.18 32.21
N GLY A 363 -3.32 -0.75 31.55
CA GLY A 363 -2.78 -1.60 30.49
C GLY A 363 -3.12 -1.06 29.10
N ALA A 364 -2.36 -1.52 28.11
CA ALA A 364 -2.65 -1.32 26.71
C ALA A 364 -2.65 -2.67 25.96
N GLN A 365 -3.53 -2.82 24.99
CA GLN A 365 -3.66 -4.05 24.21
C GLN A 365 -4.10 -3.77 22.77
N ASP A 366 -3.46 -4.42 21.81
CA ASP A 366 -3.90 -4.45 20.42
C ASP A 366 -4.89 -5.60 20.19
N VAL A 367 -5.98 -5.32 19.48
CA VAL A 367 -6.98 -6.29 19.01
C VAL A 367 -7.02 -6.24 17.50
N LEU A 368 -6.81 -7.39 16.86
CA LEU A 368 -6.70 -7.51 15.41
C LEU A 368 -7.93 -8.27 14.89
N LEU A 369 -8.73 -7.66 14.03
CA LEU A 369 -9.97 -8.25 13.54
C LEU A 369 -9.96 -8.32 12.00
N VAL A 370 -10.40 -9.47 11.49
CA VAL A 370 -10.62 -9.73 10.06
C VAL A 370 -12.02 -10.34 9.94
N PRO A 371 -13.05 -9.54 9.64
CA PRO A 371 -14.38 -10.08 9.46
C PRO A 371 -14.39 -10.94 8.17
N PRO A 372 -14.80 -12.22 8.19
CA PRO A 372 -14.84 -13.01 6.97
C PRO A 372 -15.95 -12.49 6.06
N LEU A 373 -15.75 -12.55 4.74
CA LEU A 373 -16.85 -12.30 3.81
C LEU A 373 -17.99 -13.27 4.09
N LYS A 374 -19.23 -12.82 3.93
CA LYS A 374 -20.38 -13.73 4.05
C LYS A 374 -20.22 -14.85 3.03
N PHE A 375 -20.59 -16.05 3.44
CA PHE A 375 -20.49 -17.22 2.57
C PHE A 375 -21.28 -17.06 1.26
N ASP A 376 -22.39 -16.33 1.28
CA ASP A 376 -23.26 -16.05 0.13
C ASP A 376 -22.90 -14.75 -0.62
N PHE A 377 -21.84 -14.05 -0.22
CA PHE A 377 -21.42 -12.83 -0.90
C PHE A 377 -20.81 -13.14 -2.27
N ASP A 378 -21.47 -12.67 -3.33
CA ASP A 378 -20.98 -12.83 -4.71
C ASP A 378 -19.82 -11.88 -5.00
N VAL A 379 -18.60 -12.34 -4.70
CA VAL A 379 -17.35 -11.64 -4.99
C VAL A 379 -17.19 -11.39 -6.51
N ALA A 380 -17.62 -12.33 -7.35
CA ALA A 380 -17.49 -12.23 -8.80
C ALA A 380 -18.50 -11.24 -9.42
N GLY A 381 -19.63 -11.02 -8.74
CA GLY A 381 -20.66 -10.06 -9.15
C GLY A 381 -20.24 -8.60 -9.03
N LEU A 382 -19.26 -8.27 -8.17
CA LEU A 382 -18.76 -6.90 -8.04
C LEU A 382 -17.77 -6.58 -9.17
N ARG A 383 -18.22 -5.79 -10.15
CA ARG A 383 -17.42 -5.42 -11.34
C ARG A 383 -16.82 -4.01 -11.31
N ALA A 384 -17.21 -3.17 -10.36
CA ALA A 384 -16.74 -1.80 -10.20
C ALA A 384 -16.50 -1.47 -8.72
N GLU A 385 -15.71 -0.43 -8.46
CA GLU A 385 -15.54 0.07 -7.10
C GLU A 385 -16.88 0.48 -6.49
N ARG A 386 -17.05 0.21 -5.20
CA ARG A 386 -18.30 0.52 -4.47
C ARG A 386 -17.99 1.01 -3.07
N GLU A 387 -18.73 2.02 -2.62
CA GLU A 387 -18.75 2.43 -1.22
C GLU A 387 -19.48 1.39 -0.35
N ALA A 388 -18.91 1.09 0.81
CA ALA A 388 -19.50 0.25 1.84
C ALA A 388 -19.38 0.94 3.21
N GLN A 389 -20.11 0.43 4.19
CA GLN A 389 -20.02 0.91 5.57
C GLN A 389 -19.32 -0.13 6.43
N LEU A 390 -18.21 0.26 7.05
CA LEU A 390 -17.53 -0.52 8.07
C LEU A 390 -18.04 -0.07 9.43
N ALA A 391 -18.74 -0.95 10.13
CA ALA A 391 -19.28 -0.70 11.44
C ALA A 391 -18.45 -1.44 12.49
N TRP A 392 -18.17 -0.77 13.59
CA TRP A 392 -17.47 -1.37 14.72
C TRP A 392 -18.01 -0.87 16.05
N LYS A 393 -17.97 -1.75 17.05
CA LYS A 393 -18.56 -1.51 18.35
C LYS A 393 -17.69 -2.07 19.46
N ILE A 394 -17.61 -1.36 20.57
CA ILE A 394 -16.93 -1.84 21.78
C ILE A 394 -17.90 -1.75 22.95
N THR A 395 -18.13 -2.88 23.60
CA THR A 395 -19.05 -3.04 24.74
C THR A 395 -18.27 -3.51 25.96
N ALA A 396 -18.41 -2.82 27.09
CA ALA A 396 -17.93 -3.32 28.37
C ALA A 396 -18.90 -4.37 28.93
N ILE A 397 -18.36 -5.50 29.36
CA ILE A 397 -19.09 -6.54 30.08
C ILE A 397 -18.84 -6.32 31.57
N GLU A 398 -19.87 -5.86 32.27
CA GLU A 398 -19.83 -5.54 33.70
C GLU A 398 -20.76 -6.49 34.47
N GLU A 399 -20.61 -6.57 35.80
CA GLU A 399 -21.50 -7.39 36.63
C GLU A 399 -22.97 -6.96 36.54
N THR A 400 -23.21 -5.67 36.28
CA THR A 400 -24.55 -5.08 36.18
C THR A 400 -25.19 -5.22 34.80
N GLY A 401 -24.45 -5.73 33.82
CA GLY A 401 -24.88 -5.90 32.44
C GLY A 401 -23.85 -5.42 31.42
N GLU A 402 -24.31 -5.24 30.18
CA GLU A 402 -23.48 -4.74 29.09
C GLU A 402 -23.66 -3.24 28.89
N ARG A 403 -22.55 -2.51 28.73
CA ARG A 403 -22.54 -1.07 28.44
C ARG A 403 -21.77 -0.80 27.15
N VAL A 404 -22.45 -0.20 26.17
CA VAL A 404 -21.80 0.24 24.93
C VAL A 404 -20.91 1.45 25.23
N LEU A 405 -19.64 1.35 24.84
CA LEU A 405 -18.65 2.41 25.01
C LEU A 405 -18.39 3.17 23.70
N TYR A 406 -18.34 2.43 22.59
CA TYR A 406 -18.13 2.97 21.25
C TYR A 406 -19.07 2.27 20.26
N ASP A 407 -19.62 3.03 19.31
CA ASP A 407 -20.47 2.55 18.22
C ASP A 407 -20.27 3.48 17.02
N GLU A 408 -19.43 3.05 16.09
CA GLU A 408 -18.92 3.89 15.01
C GLU A 408 -19.17 3.23 13.67
N THR A 409 -19.47 4.04 12.66
CA THR A 409 -19.66 3.58 11.28
C THR A 409 -18.91 4.52 10.34
N VAL A 410 -18.04 3.95 9.52
CA VAL A 410 -17.19 4.69 8.60
C VAL A 410 -17.34 4.18 7.17
N ALA A 411 -17.34 5.12 6.21
CA ALA A 411 -17.38 4.78 4.80
C ALA A 411 -16.02 4.21 4.35
N VAL A 412 -16.06 3.08 3.66
CA VAL A 412 -14.88 2.41 3.08
C VAL A 412 -15.14 2.06 1.62
N LYS A 413 -14.11 2.18 0.79
CA LYS A 413 -14.16 1.71 -0.60
C LYS A 413 -13.84 0.24 -0.69
N VAL A 414 -14.62 -0.49 -1.49
CA VAL A 414 -14.40 -1.91 -1.81
C VAL A 414 -14.12 -2.01 -3.30
N LEU A 415 -13.01 -2.67 -3.63
CA LEU A 415 -12.59 -2.87 -5.01
C LEU A 415 -13.04 -4.24 -5.53
N PRO A 416 -13.36 -4.34 -6.83
CA PRO A 416 -13.73 -5.60 -7.44
C PRO A 416 -12.59 -6.63 -7.39
N ARG A 417 -12.95 -7.88 -7.64
CA ARG A 417 -12.05 -9.04 -7.51
C ARG A 417 -10.77 -8.93 -8.33
N ASP A 418 -10.87 -8.32 -9.50
CA ASP A 418 -9.79 -8.15 -10.46
C ASP A 418 -8.97 -6.86 -10.25
N SER A 419 -9.20 -6.11 -9.17
CA SER A 419 -8.35 -4.99 -8.78
C SER A 419 -7.08 -5.47 -8.08
N LEU A 420 -6.02 -5.68 -8.85
CA LEU A 420 -4.71 -6.06 -8.38
C LEU A 420 -3.95 -4.83 -7.86
N VAL A 421 -3.70 -4.79 -6.56
CA VAL A 421 -2.89 -3.74 -5.92
C VAL A 421 -1.41 -4.02 -6.19
N LEU A 422 -0.79 -3.25 -7.08
CA LEU A 422 0.62 -3.40 -7.44
C LEU A 422 1.53 -2.54 -6.58
N GLU A 423 1.00 -1.48 -5.98
CA GLU A 423 1.76 -0.59 -5.15
C GLU A 423 0.93 -0.11 -3.95
N ARG A 424 1.61 0.35 -2.90
CA ARG A 424 1.01 0.96 -1.71
C ARG A 424 1.57 2.35 -1.53
N LYS A 425 0.69 3.34 -1.46
CA LYS A 425 1.09 4.72 -1.19
C LYS A 425 1.36 4.90 0.30
N ILE A 426 2.62 5.15 0.66
CA ILE A 426 3.05 5.42 2.05
C ILE A 426 2.96 6.91 2.36
N SER A 427 3.32 7.76 1.39
CA SER A 427 3.26 9.22 1.48
C SER A 427 2.90 9.82 0.12
N THR A 428 2.88 11.14 0.00
CA THR A 428 2.51 11.79 -1.28
C THR A 428 3.44 11.42 -2.43
N ASP A 429 4.71 11.22 -2.12
CA ASP A 429 5.82 10.93 -3.04
C ASP A 429 6.46 9.55 -2.84
N VAL A 430 6.08 8.81 -1.78
CA VAL A 430 6.55 7.44 -1.55
C VAL A 430 5.45 6.46 -1.85
N VAL A 431 5.74 5.65 -2.85
CA VAL A 431 4.97 4.49 -3.23
C VAL A 431 5.90 3.29 -3.08
N VAL A 432 5.46 2.29 -2.32
CA VAL A 432 6.20 1.04 -2.17
C VAL A 432 5.55 -0.03 -3.04
N PRO A 433 6.34 -0.85 -3.74
CA PRO A 433 5.79 -1.99 -4.45
C PRO A 433 5.04 -2.93 -3.51
N ALA A 434 3.94 -3.48 -4.00
CA ALA A 434 3.14 -4.53 -3.36
C ALA A 434 2.97 -5.72 -4.32
N TYR A 435 4.01 -5.99 -5.11
CA TYR A 435 3.98 -6.99 -6.18
C TYR A 435 3.77 -8.41 -5.67
N GLU A 436 3.97 -8.68 -4.38
CA GLU A 436 3.59 -9.95 -3.75
C GLU A 436 2.12 -10.31 -3.97
N ASN A 437 1.24 -9.31 -4.16
CA ASN A 437 -0.19 -9.53 -4.42
C ASN A 437 -0.43 -10.27 -5.74
N ILE A 438 0.51 -10.22 -6.70
CA ILE A 438 0.44 -11.00 -7.95
C ILE A 438 0.28 -12.50 -7.63
N GLY A 439 0.91 -12.98 -6.55
CA GLY A 439 0.79 -14.37 -6.12
C GLY A 439 -0.64 -14.84 -5.86
N ALA A 440 -1.56 -13.94 -5.49
CA ALA A 440 -2.98 -14.29 -5.31
C ALA A 440 -3.72 -14.47 -6.64
N TRP A 441 -3.27 -13.81 -7.73
CA TRP A 441 -3.87 -13.97 -9.06
C TRP A 441 -3.39 -15.23 -9.78
N ILE A 442 -2.32 -15.86 -9.29
CA ILE A 442 -1.83 -17.13 -9.80
C ILE A 442 -2.68 -18.25 -9.21
N THR A 443 -3.59 -18.80 -10.02
CA THR A 443 -4.63 -19.75 -9.61
C THR A 443 -4.44 -21.11 -10.29
N PRO A 444 -3.46 -21.93 -9.85
CA PRO A 444 -3.11 -23.20 -10.49
C PRO A 444 -4.22 -24.26 -10.39
N ASN A 445 -5.06 -24.17 -9.34
CA ASN A 445 -6.10 -25.16 -9.04
C ASN A 445 -7.47 -24.79 -9.65
N ALA A 446 -7.54 -23.73 -10.46
CA ALA A 446 -8.80 -23.35 -11.10
C ALA A 446 -9.24 -24.43 -12.09
N ARG A 447 -10.55 -24.73 -12.14
CA ARG A 447 -11.10 -25.72 -13.07
C ARG A 447 -10.75 -25.44 -14.53
N ALA A 448 -10.74 -24.17 -14.94
CA ALA A 448 -10.34 -23.77 -16.30
C ALA A 448 -8.87 -24.11 -16.61
N VAL A 449 -7.98 -24.02 -15.61
CA VAL A 449 -6.56 -24.40 -15.73
C VAL A 449 -6.45 -25.92 -15.90
N GLU A 450 -7.15 -26.71 -15.09
CA GLU A 450 -7.15 -28.17 -15.21
C GLU A 450 -7.68 -28.63 -16.59
N GLN A 451 -8.79 -28.04 -17.06
CA GLN A 451 -9.36 -28.32 -18.37
C GLN A 451 -8.40 -27.95 -19.51
N PHE A 452 -7.72 -26.82 -19.38
CA PHE A 452 -6.68 -26.42 -20.33
C PHE A 452 -5.54 -27.44 -20.36
N LEU A 453 -4.99 -27.81 -19.19
CA LEU A 453 -3.87 -28.73 -19.09
C LEU A 453 -4.22 -30.13 -19.61
N THR A 454 -5.47 -30.57 -19.44
CA THR A 454 -5.96 -31.82 -20.03
C THR A 454 -5.83 -31.83 -21.56
N ALA A 455 -6.10 -30.70 -22.22
CA ALA A 455 -5.92 -30.57 -23.66
C ALA A 455 -4.44 -30.41 -24.04
N ALA A 456 -3.69 -29.57 -23.32
CA ALA A 456 -2.27 -29.35 -23.58
C ALA A 456 -1.42 -30.62 -23.42
N LYS A 457 -1.86 -31.54 -22.54
CA LYS A 457 -1.19 -32.82 -22.26
C LYS A 457 -0.91 -33.64 -23.51
N THR A 458 -1.75 -33.59 -24.54
CA THR A 458 -1.52 -34.35 -25.79
C THR A 458 -0.32 -33.84 -26.59
N ARG A 459 0.15 -32.62 -26.31
CA ARG A 459 1.32 -31.99 -26.93
C ARG A 459 2.59 -32.15 -26.09
N ALA A 460 2.46 -32.60 -24.84
CA ALA A 460 3.57 -32.76 -23.92
C ALA A 460 4.38 -34.04 -24.23
N PRO A 461 5.68 -34.08 -23.87
CA PRO A 461 6.49 -35.29 -24.01
C PRO A 461 5.84 -36.49 -23.33
N GLY A 462 5.73 -37.61 -24.04
CA GLY A 462 5.08 -38.82 -23.51
C GLY A 462 3.59 -38.64 -23.18
N ALA A 463 2.95 -37.59 -23.69
CA ALA A 463 1.58 -37.19 -23.37
C ALA A 463 1.35 -37.06 -21.85
N THR A 464 2.33 -36.50 -21.13
CA THR A 464 2.26 -36.29 -19.68
C THR A 464 3.01 -35.05 -19.25
N PHE A 465 2.57 -34.47 -18.12
CA PHE A 465 3.33 -33.48 -17.37
C PHE A 465 3.92 -34.17 -16.15
N ALA A 466 5.23 -34.00 -15.92
CA ALA A 466 5.98 -34.62 -14.83
C ALA A 466 6.72 -33.59 -13.97
N GLY A 467 6.45 -32.30 -14.17
CA GLY A 467 7.09 -31.20 -13.42
C GLY A 467 8.61 -31.23 -13.59
N GLU A 468 9.33 -30.97 -12.49
CA GLU A 468 10.79 -30.96 -12.46
C GLU A 468 11.46 -32.36 -12.50
N GLN A 469 10.68 -33.45 -12.65
CA GLN A 469 11.24 -34.81 -12.76
C GLN A 469 11.80 -35.12 -14.16
N THR A 470 11.45 -34.32 -15.17
CA THR A 470 11.87 -34.46 -16.57
C THR A 470 12.27 -33.09 -17.13
N GLU A 471 12.67 -33.05 -18.40
CA GLU A 471 12.88 -31.79 -19.13
C GLU A 471 11.67 -30.87 -18.98
N THR A 472 11.90 -29.65 -18.51
CA THR A 472 10.88 -28.64 -18.22
C THR A 472 10.54 -27.83 -19.47
N GLY A 473 11.54 -27.51 -20.31
CA GLY A 473 11.36 -26.72 -21.54
C GLY A 473 10.29 -27.29 -22.49
N PRO A 474 10.34 -28.58 -22.86
CA PRO A 474 9.33 -29.20 -23.72
C PRO A 474 7.92 -29.24 -23.10
N GLN A 475 7.80 -29.30 -21.77
CA GLN A 475 6.50 -29.23 -21.09
C GLN A 475 5.90 -27.81 -21.19
N VAL A 476 6.73 -26.77 -21.02
CA VAL A 476 6.32 -25.37 -21.22
C VAL A 476 5.99 -25.11 -22.70
N GLU A 477 6.73 -25.69 -23.63
CA GLU A 477 6.44 -25.61 -25.07
C GLU A 477 5.07 -26.22 -25.42
N ALA A 478 4.68 -27.31 -24.76
CA ALA A 478 3.35 -27.90 -24.95
C ALA A 478 2.22 -26.95 -24.49
N ILE A 479 2.41 -26.26 -23.37
CA ILE A 479 1.51 -25.19 -22.89
C ILE A 479 1.45 -24.05 -23.92
N TRP A 480 2.61 -23.57 -24.38
CA TRP A 480 2.72 -22.52 -25.38
C TRP A 480 1.93 -22.86 -26.66
N ASN A 481 2.17 -24.06 -27.20
CA ASN A 481 1.55 -24.52 -28.43
C ASN A 481 0.03 -24.70 -28.29
N GLU A 482 -0.46 -25.10 -27.12
CA GLU A 482 -1.90 -25.18 -26.87
C GLU A 482 -2.53 -23.78 -26.79
N LEU A 483 -1.91 -22.83 -26.09
CA LEU A 483 -2.37 -21.43 -26.06
C LEU A 483 -2.40 -20.81 -27.45
N GLN A 484 -1.34 -21.01 -28.23
CA GLN A 484 -1.25 -20.55 -29.62
C GLN A 484 -2.36 -21.17 -30.49
N SER A 485 -2.63 -22.47 -30.33
CA SER A 485 -3.70 -23.15 -31.08
C SER A 485 -5.11 -22.63 -30.76
N ARG A 486 -5.30 -22.04 -29.56
CA ARG A 486 -6.54 -21.39 -29.13
C ARG A 486 -6.63 -19.92 -29.55
N GLY A 487 -5.59 -19.40 -30.20
CA GLY A 487 -5.55 -18.02 -30.68
C GLY A 487 -5.39 -16.99 -29.55
N VAL A 488 -4.79 -17.36 -28.42
CA VAL A 488 -4.48 -16.39 -27.36
C VAL A 488 -3.55 -15.32 -27.92
N SER A 489 -3.93 -14.06 -27.74
CA SER A 489 -3.23 -12.90 -28.29
C SER A 489 -2.94 -11.84 -27.24
N TYR A 490 -1.87 -11.07 -27.46
CA TYR A 490 -1.57 -9.93 -26.61
C TYR A 490 -2.49 -8.75 -26.95
N VAL A 491 -2.99 -8.06 -25.92
CA VAL A 491 -3.68 -6.78 -26.06
C VAL A 491 -3.04 -5.78 -25.11
N MET A 492 -2.60 -4.65 -25.69
CA MET A 492 -2.08 -3.52 -24.94
C MET A 492 -3.24 -2.67 -24.44
N ASP A 493 -3.24 -2.33 -23.15
CA ASP A 493 -4.14 -1.34 -22.58
C ASP A 493 -3.41 0.02 -22.52
N PRO A 494 -3.91 1.04 -23.23
CA PRO A 494 -3.31 2.38 -23.24
C PRO A 494 -3.20 3.01 -21.85
N SER A 495 -4.06 2.61 -20.90
CA SER A 495 -4.07 3.18 -19.53
C SER A 495 -2.88 2.75 -18.68
N LEU A 496 -2.16 1.69 -19.06
CA LEU A 496 -0.95 1.22 -18.38
C LEU A 496 0.23 2.20 -18.48
N PHE A 497 0.20 3.12 -19.46
CA PHE A 497 1.24 4.14 -19.64
C PHE A 497 0.93 5.47 -18.93
N ALA A 498 -0.23 5.59 -18.26
CA ALA A 498 -0.66 6.83 -17.60
C ALA A 498 0.04 7.11 -16.26
N GLY A 499 1.15 6.43 -15.98
CA GLY A 499 1.87 6.44 -14.69
C GLY A 499 1.68 5.13 -13.93
N ALA A 500 2.55 4.87 -12.96
CA ALA A 500 2.49 3.67 -12.12
C ALA A 500 1.10 3.60 -11.44
N ALA A 501 0.23 2.77 -11.99
CA ALA A 501 -1.10 2.58 -11.46
C ALA A 501 -0.96 1.76 -10.18
N THR A 502 -1.25 2.38 -9.03
CA THR A 502 -1.25 1.72 -7.72
C THR A 502 -2.14 0.46 -7.72
N ILE A 503 -3.17 0.46 -8.57
CA ILE A 503 -4.10 -0.64 -8.81
C ILE A 503 -4.23 -0.86 -10.32
N GLN A 504 -4.06 -2.10 -10.79
CA GLN A 504 -4.34 -2.52 -12.16
C GLN A 504 -5.57 -3.44 -12.18
N ARG A 505 -6.45 -3.28 -13.17
CA ARG A 505 -7.48 -4.29 -13.46
C ARG A 505 -6.81 -5.46 -14.17
N THR A 506 -6.77 -6.61 -13.52
CA THR A 506 -6.07 -7.81 -13.99
C THR A 506 -7.02 -9.00 -13.88
N ARG A 507 -7.44 -9.55 -15.02
CA ARG A 507 -8.31 -10.72 -15.07
C ARG A 507 -7.61 -11.97 -14.55
N LEU A 508 -8.39 -12.92 -14.08
CA LEU A 508 -7.88 -14.23 -13.66
C LEU A 508 -7.57 -15.13 -14.86
N PRO A 509 -6.70 -16.15 -14.70
CA PRO A 509 -6.40 -17.13 -15.74
C PRO A 509 -7.62 -17.74 -16.42
N SER A 510 -8.69 -18.02 -15.66
CA SER A 510 -9.95 -18.56 -16.19
C SER A 510 -10.63 -17.62 -17.19
N GLU A 511 -10.63 -16.32 -16.91
CA GLU A 511 -11.22 -15.29 -17.77
C GLU A 511 -10.35 -15.01 -19.01
N VAL A 512 -9.02 -15.05 -18.84
CA VAL A 512 -8.07 -14.93 -19.97
C VAL A 512 -8.23 -16.10 -20.93
N LEU A 513 -8.32 -17.33 -20.42
CA LEU A 513 -8.55 -18.53 -21.24
C LEU A 513 -9.91 -18.49 -21.97
N ALA A 514 -10.93 -17.86 -21.38
CA ALA A 514 -12.25 -17.72 -21.99
C ALA A 514 -12.30 -16.64 -23.09
N SER A 515 -11.52 -15.55 -22.95
CA SER A 515 -11.55 -14.39 -23.85
C SER A 515 -10.45 -14.37 -24.91
N THR A 516 -9.44 -15.25 -24.77
CA THR A 516 -8.31 -15.44 -25.69
C THR A 516 -7.51 -14.16 -26.01
N ASN A 517 -7.53 -13.19 -25.09
CA ASN A 517 -6.67 -12.02 -25.13
C ASN A 517 -6.12 -11.72 -23.74
N ALA A 518 -4.87 -11.25 -23.67
CA ALA A 518 -4.18 -10.99 -22.41
C ALA A 518 -3.29 -9.75 -22.50
N GLN A 519 -3.25 -8.97 -21.43
CA GLN A 519 -2.16 -8.02 -21.18
C GLN A 519 -0.87 -8.76 -20.77
N CYS A 520 0.26 -8.06 -20.69
CA CYS A 520 1.56 -8.66 -20.35
C CYS A 520 1.53 -9.31 -18.97
N LEU A 521 0.93 -8.64 -17.98
CA LEU A 521 0.78 -9.17 -16.64
C LEU A 521 -0.22 -10.33 -16.57
N GLU A 522 -1.36 -10.24 -17.26
CA GLU A 522 -2.34 -11.32 -17.35
C GLU A 522 -1.76 -12.58 -18.00
N GLY A 523 -0.98 -12.43 -19.08
CA GLY A 523 -0.28 -13.52 -19.74
C GLY A 523 0.76 -14.15 -18.81
N THR A 524 1.54 -13.32 -18.12
CA THR A 524 2.51 -13.77 -17.11
C THR A 524 1.86 -14.59 -16.00
N ILE A 525 0.74 -14.10 -15.46
CA ILE A 525 -0.05 -14.78 -14.42
C ILE A 525 -0.64 -16.10 -14.94
N LEU A 526 -1.17 -16.11 -16.17
CA LEU A 526 -1.70 -17.32 -16.80
C LEU A 526 -0.61 -18.39 -16.94
N PHE A 527 0.53 -18.06 -17.54
CA PHE A 527 1.64 -19.02 -17.67
C PHE A 527 2.14 -19.50 -16.31
N ALA A 528 2.32 -18.60 -15.34
CA ALA A 528 2.73 -18.98 -13.99
C ALA A 528 1.72 -19.96 -13.34
N SER A 529 0.41 -19.76 -13.55
CA SER A 529 -0.63 -20.66 -13.04
C SER A 529 -0.55 -22.04 -13.68
N LEU A 530 -0.34 -22.09 -15.00
CA LEU A 530 -0.20 -23.34 -15.74
C LEU A 530 1.08 -24.08 -15.35
N MET A 531 2.20 -23.37 -15.15
CA MET A 531 3.48 -23.92 -14.72
C MET A 531 3.42 -24.46 -13.28
N GLU A 532 2.84 -23.71 -12.34
CA GLU A 532 2.64 -24.17 -10.95
C GLU A 532 1.76 -25.43 -10.91
N ALA A 533 0.68 -25.45 -11.70
CA ALA A 533 -0.24 -26.59 -11.78
C ALA A 533 0.41 -27.89 -12.31
N ILE A 534 1.47 -27.80 -13.12
CA ILE A 534 2.22 -28.97 -13.59
C ILE A 534 3.44 -29.31 -12.71
N GLY A 535 3.63 -28.60 -11.59
CA GLY A 535 4.70 -28.87 -10.63
C GLY A 535 6.05 -28.24 -10.99
N LEU A 536 6.06 -27.18 -11.79
CA LEU A 536 7.24 -26.31 -11.95
C LEU A 536 7.24 -25.20 -10.89
N ARG A 537 8.39 -24.53 -10.72
CA ARG A 537 8.55 -23.37 -9.84
C ARG A 537 8.62 -22.08 -10.68
N PRO A 538 7.52 -21.32 -10.82
CA PRO A 538 7.49 -20.13 -11.67
C PRO A 538 8.15 -18.92 -11.01
N ILE A 539 8.73 -18.07 -11.85
CA ILE A 539 9.37 -16.80 -11.52
C ILE A 539 8.63 -15.70 -12.28
N ILE A 540 8.16 -14.67 -11.59
CA ILE A 540 7.47 -13.54 -12.22
C ILE A 540 8.52 -12.45 -12.39
N VAL A 541 8.76 -12.02 -13.63
CA VAL A 541 9.74 -10.98 -13.93
C VAL A 541 9.01 -9.69 -14.26
N LEU A 542 9.27 -8.64 -13.49
CA LEU A 542 8.76 -7.30 -13.72
C LEU A 542 9.93 -6.40 -14.12
N VAL A 543 9.77 -5.72 -15.24
CA VAL A 543 10.69 -4.68 -15.72
C VAL A 543 9.87 -3.42 -16.00
N PRO A 544 10.47 -2.24 -16.15
CA PRO A 544 9.71 -1.01 -16.42
C PRO A 544 8.72 -1.19 -17.58
N GLY A 545 7.43 -1.06 -17.28
CA GLY A 545 6.32 -1.14 -18.23
C GLY A 545 6.00 -2.54 -18.78
N HIS A 546 6.63 -3.61 -18.30
CA HIS A 546 6.45 -4.94 -18.88
C HIS A 546 6.61 -6.08 -17.87
N ALA A 547 5.94 -7.21 -18.16
CA ALA A 547 5.99 -8.41 -17.34
C ALA A 547 6.10 -9.66 -18.22
N PHE A 548 6.90 -10.63 -17.78
CA PHE A 548 7.00 -11.95 -18.38
C PHE A 548 7.33 -12.99 -17.30
N VAL A 549 7.39 -14.26 -17.67
CA VAL A 549 7.50 -15.38 -16.73
C VAL A 549 8.77 -16.18 -16.98
N GLY A 550 9.27 -16.82 -15.93
CA GLY A 550 10.28 -17.87 -16.01
C GLY A 550 9.96 -19.04 -15.11
N TRP A 551 10.86 -20.01 -15.12
CA TRP A 551 10.83 -21.17 -14.24
C TRP A 551 12.26 -21.66 -14.00
N HIS A 552 12.44 -22.51 -12.98
CA HIS A 552 13.72 -23.16 -12.74
C HIS A 552 13.89 -24.38 -13.65
N GLY A 553 14.93 -24.35 -14.49
CA GLY A 553 15.40 -25.50 -15.24
C GLY A 553 16.02 -26.57 -14.35
N THR A 554 16.09 -27.79 -14.87
CA THR A 554 16.60 -28.97 -14.19
C THR A 554 17.86 -29.49 -14.88
N ALA A 555 18.54 -30.46 -14.26
CA ALA A 555 19.64 -31.16 -14.93
C ALA A 555 19.19 -31.88 -16.20
N ALA A 556 17.91 -32.29 -16.29
CA ALA A 556 17.36 -32.91 -17.50
C ALA A 556 17.32 -31.93 -18.68
N ASP A 557 17.15 -30.63 -18.41
CA ASP A 557 17.21 -29.55 -19.42
C ASP A 557 18.65 -29.25 -19.89
N GLY A 558 19.66 -29.98 -19.39
CA GLY A 558 21.06 -29.76 -19.74
C GLY A 558 21.69 -28.51 -19.13
N VAL A 559 21.06 -27.93 -18.10
CA VAL A 559 21.55 -26.77 -17.34
C VAL A 559 21.81 -27.14 -15.87
N GLU A 560 22.48 -26.27 -15.12
CA GLU A 560 22.58 -26.45 -13.67
C GLU A 560 21.17 -26.41 -13.04
N ALA A 561 20.86 -27.36 -12.17
CA ALA A 561 19.55 -27.43 -11.52
C ALA A 561 19.25 -26.13 -10.76
N GLY A 562 18.09 -25.54 -11.01
CA GLY A 562 17.73 -24.22 -10.48
C GLY A 562 18.07 -23.06 -11.40
N THR A 563 18.75 -23.28 -12.53
CA THR A 563 19.01 -22.21 -13.52
C THR A 563 17.69 -21.63 -14.01
N PRO A 564 17.44 -20.31 -13.88
CA PRO A 564 16.20 -19.73 -14.35
C PRO A 564 16.16 -19.65 -15.88
N ILE A 565 15.04 -20.06 -16.46
CA ILE A 565 14.73 -19.97 -17.89
C ILE A 565 13.49 -19.08 -18.03
N PHE A 566 13.49 -18.13 -18.97
CA PHE A 566 12.43 -17.15 -19.15
C PHE A 566 11.74 -17.28 -20.51
N VAL A 567 10.47 -16.89 -20.60
CA VAL A 567 9.72 -16.85 -21.86
C VAL A 567 8.89 -15.57 -21.97
N GLU A 568 8.96 -14.92 -23.13
CA GLU A 568 8.21 -13.71 -23.45
C GLU A 568 6.76 -14.07 -23.79
N THR A 569 5.85 -13.92 -22.83
CA THR A 569 4.47 -14.39 -22.96
C THR A 569 3.64 -13.62 -23.98
N THR A 570 4.00 -12.36 -24.28
CA THR A 570 3.26 -11.54 -25.26
C THR A 570 3.43 -12.03 -26.70
N MET A 571 4.46 -12.84 -26.96
CA MET A 571 4.77 -13.39 -28.28
C MET A 571 4.00 -14.70 -28.59
N VAL A 572 3.10 -15.15 -27.70
CA VAL A 572 2.40 -16.46 -27.83
C VAL A 572 1.56 -16.58 -29.11
N HIS A 573 1.08 -15.47 -29.65
CA HIS A 573 0.22 -15.47 -30.83
C HIS A 573 0.92 -15.96 -32.10
N ASP A 574 2.14 -15.46 -32.37
CA ASP A 574 2.77 -15.54 -33.69
C ASP A 574 4.22 -16.05 -33.67
N ALA A 575 4.88 -16.10 -32.52
CA ALA A 575 6.26 -16.53 -32.42
C ALA A 575 6.40 -18.04 -32.13
N LYS A 576 7.58 -18.56 -32.47
CA LYS A 576 8.02 -19.87 -32.01
C LYS A 576 8.45 -19.75 -30.54
N PHE A 577 8.16 -20.80 -29.76
CA PHE A 577 8.50 -20.88 -28.34
C PHE A 577 9.96 -20.51 -28.06
N LEU A 578 10.92 -21.13 -28.77
CA LEU A 578 12.35 -20.86 -28.55
C LEU A 578 12.76 -19.43 -28.89
N ASP A 579 12.06 -18.73 -29.79
CA ASP A 579 12.35 -17.34 -30.09
C ASP A 579 11.85 -16.43 -28.97
N ALA A 580 10.69 -16.71 -28.39
CA ALA A 580 10.19 -16.03 -27.20
C ALA A 580 11.08 -16.27 -25.97
N VAL A 581 11.65 -17.47 -25.82
CA VAL A 581 12.66 -17.76 -24.78
C VAL A 581 13.91 -16.92 -24.98
N LYS A 582 14.47 -16.87 -26.19
CA LYS A 582 15.66 -16.04 -26.49
C LYS A 582 15.42 -14.56 -26.16
N VAL A 583 14.25 -14.02 -26.51
CA VAL A 583 13.90 -12.62 -26.25
C VAL A 583 13.86 -12.33 -24.75
N ALA A 584 13.16 -13.16 -23.96
CA ALA A 584 13.07 -12.96 -22.52
C ALA A 584 14.44 -13.12 -21.82
N MET A 585 15.23 -14.12 -22.21
CA MET A 585 16.59 -14.31 -21.69
C MET A 585 17.47 -13.09 -21.99
N ALA A 586 17.45 -12.57 -23.23
CA ALA A 586 18.20 -11.38 -23.60
C ALA A 586 17.75 -10.14 -22.80
N ARG A 587 16.45 -10.01 -22.55
CA ARG A 587 15.89 -8.91 -21.75
C ARG A 587 16.38 -8.95 -20.31
N VAL A 588 16.43 -10.13 -19.68
CA VAL A 588 16.98 -10.27 -18.31
C VAL A 588 18.46 -9.88 -18.28
N VAL A 589 19.27 -10.33 -19.24
CA VAL A 589 20.69 -9.97 -19.33
C VAL A 589 20.87 -8.46 -19.51
N GLU A 590 20.03 -7.83 -20.32
CA GLU A 590 20.05 -6.37 -20.51
C GLU A 590 19.75 -5.63 -19.20
N GLU A 591 18.71 -6.05 -18.47
CA GLU A 591 18.29 -5.42 -17.21
C GLU A 591 19.32 -5.63 -16.10
N GLN A 592 19.96 -6.79 -16.04
CA GLN A 592 21.12 -7.06 -15.17
C GLN A 592 22.31 -6.17 -15.54
N GLY A 593 22.66 -6.08 -16.83
CA GLY A 593 23.75 -5.23 -17.31
C GLY A 593 23.55 -3.75 -17.00
N LYS A 594 22.30 -3.29 -16.92
CA LYS A 594 21.94 -1.94 -16.48
C LYS A 594 21.98 -1.76 -14.95
N GLY A 595 22.04 -2.83 -14.18
CA GLY A 595 21.94 -2.80 -12.72
C GLY A 595 20.51 -2.55 -12.20
N ASN A 596 19.48 -2.87 -13.00
CA ASN A 596 18.10 -2.52 -12.66
C ASN A 596 17.51 -3.40 -11.56
N PHE A 597 17.92 -4.66 -11.46
CA PHE A 597 17.50 -5.55 -10.38
C PHE A 597 18.10 -5.12 -9.04
N GLU A 598 19.38 -4.74 -9.02
CA GLU A 598 20.09 -4.28 -7.83
C GLU A 598 19.55 -2.94 -7.32
N ARG A 599 19.09 -2.07 -8.24
CA ARG A 599 18.42 -0.80 -7.91
C ARG A 599 16.94 -0.96 -7.55
N GLY A 600 16.36 -2.15 -7.70
CA GLY A 600 14.93 -2.39 -7.48
C GLY A 600 14.00 -1.77 -8.54
N VAL A 601 14.54 -1.35 -9.69
CA VAL A 601 13.77 -0.88 -10.85
C VAL A 601 13.09 -2.05 -11.55
N SER A 602 13.79 -3.17 -11.62
CA SER A 602 13.27 -4.46 -12.10
C SER A 602 13.25 -5.44 -10.93
N THR A 603 12.34 -6.40 -10.93
CA THR A 603 12.24 -7.39 -9.85
C THR A 603 11.90 -8.78 -10.39
N MET A 604 12.32 -9.79 -9.65
CA MET A 604 11.94 -11.19 -9.86
C MET A 604 11.23 -11.67 -8.60
N LEU A 605 10.03 -12.21 -8.76
CA LEU A 605 9.25 -12.77 -7.66
C LEU A 605 9.26 -14.29 -7.80
N GLU A 606 9.91 -14.95 -6.86
CA GLU A 606 9.88 -16.39 -6.73
C GLU A 606 8.52 -16.81 -6.17
N LEU A 607 7.72 -17.53 -6.96
CA LEU A 607 6.39 -17.91 -6.51
C LEU A 607 6.45 -18.79 -5.26
N THR A 608 7.45 -19.66 -5.16
CA THR A 608 7.67 -20.51 -3.98
C THR A 608 7.89 -19.69 -2.71
N ASP A 609 8.59 -18.55 -2.81
CA ASP A 609 8.83 -17.67 -1.67
C ASP A 609 7.55 -16.95 -1.25
N LEU A 610 6.73 -16.56 -2.22
CA LEU A 610 5.40 -15.99 -1.94
C LEU A 610 4.50 -17.01 -1.22
N ARG A 611 4.47 -18.26 -1.70
CA ARG A 611 3.72 -19.36 -1.05
C ARG A 611 4.21 -19.62 0.37
N ALA A 612 5.53 -19.66 0.59
CA ALA A 612 6.13 -19.85 1.91
C ALA A 612 5.79 -18.71 2.90
N ARG A 613 5.55 -17.50 2.39
CA ARG A 613 5.09 -16.34 3.17
C ARG A 613 3.58 -16.29 3.39
N GLY A 614 2.83 -17.31 2.94
CA GLY A 614 1.38 -17.41 3.11
C GLY A 614 0.56 -16.68 2.04
N ILE A 615 1.18 -16.27 0.92
CA ILE A 615 0.43 -15.73 -0.22
C ILE A 615 -0.21 -16.90 -0.98
N THR A 616 -1.50 -17.11 -0.78
CA THR A 616 -2.28 -18.18 -1.42
C THR A 616 -3.05 -17.67 -2.63
N PRO A 617 -3.36 -18.56 -3.61
CA PRO A 617 -4.26 -18.23 -4.71
C PRO A 617 -5.61 -17.70 -4.21
N GLN A 618 -6.21 -16.79 -4.97
CA GLN A 618 -7.60 -16.40 -4.76
C GLN A 618 -8.52 -17.63 -4.76
N PRO A 619 -9.55 -17.67 -3.89
CA PRO A 619 -10.61 -18.67 -3.98
C PRO A 619 -11.28 -18.63 -5.36
N VAL A 620 -11.11 -19.69 -6.14
CA VAL A 620 -11.69 -19.90 -7.48
C VAL A 620 -12.66 -21.08 -7.45
N ASP A 621 -13.39 -21.28 -8.54
CA ASP A 621 -14.47 -22.26 -8.72
C ASP A 621 -14.07 -23.74 -8.54
#